data_AF-A0A2E6C9S8-F1
#
_entry.id   AF-A0A2E6C9S8-F1
#
_cell.length_a   1.000
_cell.length_b   1.000
_cell.length_c   1.000
_cell.angle_alpha   90.00
_cell.angle_beta   90.00
_cell.angle_gamma   90.00
#
_symmetry.space_group_name_H-M   'P 1'
#
loop_
_entity.id
_entity.type
_entity.pdbx_description
1 polymer ?
#
loop_
_entity_poly.entity_id
_entity_poly.type
_entity_poly.pdbx_seq_one_letter_code
_entity_poly.pdbx_strand_id
1 'polypeptide(L)' 'MNPLIRTYKYTIDWINSKGEMVQNIVDATSMQEAMKKLQSWTGEAFSSSGSGKPRFVNIIESDNGK' A
#
# COMPACT_ATOMS: atom_id res chain seq x y z
N MET A 1 -16.35 1.18 -25.70
CA MET A 1 -15.00 0.85 -25.20
C MET A 1 -15.14 0.48 -23.74
N ASN A 2 -14.91 -0.79 -23.39
CA ASN A 2 -14.74 -1.18 -21.99
C ASN A 2 -13.29 -0.83 -21.65
N PRO A 3 -12.98 0.20 -20.85
CA PRO A 3 -11.60 0.40 -20.44
C PRO A 3 -11.23 -0.83 -19.62
N LEU A 4 -10.31 -1.66 -20.12
CA LEU A 4 -9.67 -2.70 -19.32
C LEU A 4 -9.03 -1.96 -18.14
N ILE A 5 -9.69 -1.99 -16.99
CA ILE A 5 -9.17 -1.42 -15.76
C ILE A 5 -7.97 -2.28 -15.41
N ARG A 6 -6.77 -1.81 -15.77
CA ARG A 6 -5.52 -2.48 -15.41
C ARG A 6 -5.43 -2.50 -13.90
N THR A 7 -5.29 -3.70 -13.36
CA THR A 7 -5.02 -3.92 -11.95
C THR A 7 -3.56 -4.32 -11.83
N TYR A 8 -2.81 -3.56 -11.05
CA TYR A 8 -1.40 -3.77 -10.75
C TYR A 8 -1.25 -4.39 -9.37
N LYS A 9 -0.12 -5.04 -9.14
CA LYS A 9 0.27 -5.51 -7.81
C LYS A 9 1.21 -4.50 -7.19
N TYR A 10 0.84 -3.95 -6.03
CA TYR A 10 1.72 -3.07 -5.27
C TYR A 10 2.30 -3.82 -4.08
N THR A 11 3.62 -3.97 -4.04
CA THR A 11 4.32 -4.38 -2.83
C THR A 11 4.55 -3.14 -1.98
N ILE A 12 3.98 -3.12 -0.78
CA ILE A 12 4.00 -1.99 0.14
C ILE A 12 4.73 -2.40 1.42
N ASP A 13 5.88 -1.80 1.66
CA ASP A 13 6.59 -1.86 2.92
C ASP A 13 6.14 -0.71 3.81
N TRP A 14 5.81 -1.00 5.04
CA TRP A 14 5.38 -0.02 6.03
C TRP A 14 5.82 -0.41 7.43
N ILE A 15 5.83 0.56 8.33
CA ILE A 15 6.11 0.33 9.74
C ILE A 15 4.79 0.48 10.49
N ASN A 16 4.44 -0.47 11.35
CA ASN A 16 3.21 -0.42 12.14
C ASN A 16 3.37 0.45 13.40
N SER A 17 2.29 0.63 14.16
CA SER A 17 2.29 1.43 15.41
C SER A 17 3.24 0.89 16.50
N LYS A 18 3.65 -0.39 16.41
CA LYS A 18 4.64 -1.01 17.31
C LYS A 18 6.09 -0.78 16.87
N GLY A 19 6.31 -0.17 15.70
CA GLY A 19 7.64 0.03 15.13
C GLY A 19 8.16 -1.18 14.34
N GLU A 20 7.32 -2.18 14.07
CA GLU A 20 7.70 -3.37 13.31
C GLU A 20 7.57 -3.09 11.81
N MET A 21 8.51 -3.60 11.02
CA MET A 21 8.47 -3.53 9.56
C MET A 21 7.55 -4.64 9.02
N VAL A 22 6.62 -4.27 8.16
CA VAL A 22 5.59 -5.14 7.59
C VAL A 22 5.54 -4.92 6.08
N GLN A 23 5.35 -6.00 5.32
CA GLN A 23 5.17 -5.96 3.88
C GLN A 23 3.80 -6.54 3.51
N ASN A 24 3.08 -5.86 2.63
CA ASN A 24 1.82 -6.34 2.06
C ASN A 24 1.83 -6.22 0.54
N ILE A 25 1.18 -7.16 -0.14
CA ILE A 25 0.91 -7.07 -1.58
C ILE A 25 -0.56 -6.68 -1.75
N VAL A 26 -0.82 -5.61 -2.50
CA VAL A 26 -2.15 -5.05 -2.70
C VAL A 26 -2.44 -4.93 -4.19
N ASP A 27 -3.49 -5.62 -4.65
CA ASP A 27 -4.02 -5.43 -6.01
C ASP A 27 -4.83 -4.13 -6.08
N ALA A 28 -4.43 -3.21 -6.95
CA ALA A 28 -5.10 -1.93 -7.13
C ALA A 28 -4.90 -1.35 -8.53
N THR A 29 -5.75 -0.41 -8.92
CA THR A 29 -5.65 0.28 -10.22
C THR A 29 -4.65 1.43 -10.20
N SER A 30 -4.26 1.86 -9.00
CA SER A 30 -3.28 2.92 -8.76
C SER A 30 -2.62 2.77 -7.39
N MET A 31 -1.44 3.36 -7.22
CA MET A 31 -0.74 3.42 -5.93
C MET A 31 -1.61 4.05 -4.83
N GLN A 32 -2.36 5.12 -5.15
CA GLN A 32 -3.22 5.79 -4.18
C GLN A 32 -4.35 4.88 -3.68
N GLU A 33 -4.92 4.07 -4.57
CA GLU A 33 -5.92 3.08 -4.19
C GLU A 33 -5.28 1.96 -3.34
N ALA A 34 -4.07 1.51 -3.70
CA ALA A 34 -3.34 0.51 -2.91
C ALA A 34 -3.08 0.97 -1.47
N MET A 35 -2.64 2.23 -1.30
CA MET A 35 -2.44 2.84 0.01
C MET A 35 -3.73 2.94 0.82
N LYS A 36 -4.84 3.36 0.17
CA LYS A 36 -6.16 3.43 0.83
C LYS A 36 -6.66 2.04 1.26
N LYS A 37 -6.51 1.04 0.40
CA LYS A 37 -6.84 -0.36 0.72
C LYS A 37 -6.06 -0.86 1.94
N LEU A 38 -4.75 -0.61 1.96
CA LEU A 38 -3.91 -0.99 3.11
C LEU A 38 -4.35 -0.27 4.39
N GLN A 39 -4.64 1.03 4.33
CA GLN A 39 -5.18 1.77 5.48
C GLN A 39 -6.51 1.18 5.97
N SER A 40 -7.41 0.81 5.06
CA SER A 40 -8.68 0.15 5.43
C SER A 40 -8.49 -1.23 6.05
N TRP A 41 -7.50 -2.02 5.61
CA TRP A 41 -7.21 -3.34 6.19
C TRP A 41 -6.56 -3.27 7.56
N THR A 42 -5.63 -2.33 7.73
CA THR A 42 -4.93 -2.13 9.01
C THR A 42 -5.82 -1.45 10.06
N GLY A 43 -6.82 -0.68 9.62
CA GLY A 43 -7.68 0.10 10.50
C GLY A 43 -6.97 1.30 11.14
N GLU A 44 -5.78 1.63 10.67
CA GLU A 44 -4.94 2.70 11.22
C GLU A 44 -4.69 3.80 10.20
N ALA A 45 -4.71 5.05 10.65
CA ALA A 45 -4.35 6.19 9.83
C ALA A 45 -2.82 6.32 9.74
N PHE A 46 -2.29 6.26 8.52
CA PHE A 46 -0.86 6.37 8.30
C PHE A 46 -0.40 7.83 8.44
N SER A 47 0.77 8.02 9.02
CA SER A 47 1.38 9.32 9.28
C SER A 47 2.70 9.47 8.53
N SER A 48 2.96 10.67 8.03
CA SER A 48 4.25 11.05 7.45
C SER A 48 5.31 11.41 8.50
N SER A 49 4.92 11.67 9.76
CA SER A 49 5.81 12.23 10.79
C SER A 49 6.47 11.19 11.71
N GLY A 50 6.11 9.91 11.60
CA GLY A 50 6.85 8.78 12.21
C GLY A 50 6.76 8.61 13.74
N SER A 51 6.02 9.45 14.47
CA SER A 51 5.86 9.34 15.92
C SER A 51 4.75 8.34 16.32
N GLY A 52 5.12 7.06 16.48
CA GLY A 52 4.24 6.01 17.04
C GLY A 52 3.01 5.67 16.20
N LYS A 53 2.97 6.11 14.94
CA LYS A 53 1.89 5.85 13.99
C LYS A 53 2.41 5.07 12.80
N PRO A 54 1.54 4.26 12.15
CA PRO A 54 1.93 3.56 10.95
C PRO A 54 2.44 4.50 9.87
N ARG A 55 3.46 4.08 9.12
CA ARG A 55 4.03 4.90 8.03
C ARG A 55 4.43 4.04 6.86
N PHE A 56 4.21 4.56 5.65
CA PHE A 56 4.73 3.94 4.43
C PHE A 56 6.24 4.13 4.40
N VAL A 57 6.95 3.08 3.99
CA VAL A 57 8.40 3.09 3.80
C VAL A 57 8.71 3.05 2.31
N ASN A 58 8.09 2.10 1.60
CA ASN A 58 8.37 1.87 0.19
C ASN A 58 7.13 1.29 -0.50
N ILE A 59 6.89 1.68 -1.76
CA ILE A 59 5.79 1.16 -2.57
C ILE A 59 6.32 0.88 -3.96
N ILE A 60 6.31 -0.39 -4.34
CA ILE A 60 6.76 -0.86 -5.64
C ILE A 60 5.55 -1.36 -6.42
N GLU A 61 5.28 -0.73 -7.55
CA GLU A 61 4.37 -1.28 -8.55
C GLU A 61 5.07 -2.43 -9.27
N SER A 62 4.43 -3.59 -9.29
CA SER A 62 4.79 -4.73 -10.11
C SER A 62 3.66 -4.94 -11.11
N ASP A 63 3.97 -4.74 -12.39
CA ASP A 63 3.04 -5.08 -13.46
C ASP A 63 2.85 -6.60 -13.47
N ASN A 64 1.62 -7.08 -13.60
CA ASN A 64 1.30 -8.51 -13.74
C ASN A 64 1.72 -9.06 -15.12
N GLY A 65 2.72 -8.46 -15.79
CA GLY A 65 3.00 -8.66 -17.20
C GLY A 65 4.47 -8.56 -17.58
N LYS A 66 5.21 -9.64 -17.32
CA LYS A 66 6.10 -10.24 -18.33
C LYS A 66 5.92 -11.76 -18.32
#